data_AF-A0A3D8IEN6-F1
#
_entry.id   AF-A0A3D8IEN6-F1
#
_cell.length_a   1.000
_cell.length_b   1.000
_cell.length_c   1.000
_cell.angle_alpha   90.00
_cell.angle_beta   90.00
_cell.angle_gamma   90.00
#
_symmetry.space_group_name_H-M   'P 1'
#
loop_
_entity.id
_entity.type
_entity.pdbx_description
1 polymer ?
#
loop_
_entity_poly.entity_id
_entity_poly.type
_entity_poly.pdbx_seq_one_letter_code
_entity_poly.pdbx_strand_id
1 'polypeptide(L)'
;MVFTSFVFLFAFLPLMLLGFYVLRFYQQDFLAKVFLILGSLFFYGFWNPSYLVLLLGSIGVNFLIGKIILNANKFLLSSSLNLSGGGGKIAFI
;
A
#
# COMPACT_ATOMS: atom_id res chain seq x y z
N MET A 1 -1.10 19.86 9.09
CA MET A 1 -1.42 20.14 10.51
C MET A 1 -0.52 19.26 11.38
N VAL A 2 0.00 19.78 12.49
CA VAL A 2 0.72 18.94 13.44
C VAL A 2 -0.30 18.07 14.18
N PHE A 3 0.02 16.79 14.40
CA PHE A 3 -0.85 15.84 15.13
C PHE A 3 -1.22 16.32 16.55
N THR A 4 -0.49 17.28 17.11
CA THR A 4 -0.78 17.91 18.41
C THR A 4 -1.87 18.99 18.36
N SER A 5 -2.42 19.30 17.19
CA SER A 5 -3.47 20.32 17.08
C SER A 5 -4.77 19.84 17.73
N PHE A 6 -5.37 20.67 18.59
CA PHE A 6 -6.67 20.41 19.21
C PHE A 6 -7.77 20.13 18.17
N VAL A 7 -7.69 20.76 16.99
CA VAL A 7 -8.64 20.54 15.89
C VAL A 7 -8.57 19.10 15.37
N PHE A 8 -7.38 18.50 15.32
CA PHE A 8 -7.25 17.10 14.93
C PHE A 8 -7.93 16.17 15.94
N LEU A 9 -7.65 16.39 17.22
CA LEU A 9 -8.08 15.49 18.29
C LEU A 9 -9.60 15.59 18.56
N PHE A 10 -10.16 16.80 18.53
CA PHE A 10 -11.56 17.06 18.87
C PHE A 10 -12.51 17.24 17.69
N ALA A 11 -12.00 17.51 16.47
CA ALA A 11 -12.86 17.62 15.29
C ALA A 11 -12.60 16.47 14.31
N PHE A 12 -11.36 16.30 13.86
CA PHE A 12 -11.04 15.31 12.82
C PHE A 12 -11.25 13.87 13.30
N LEU A 13 -10.71 13.50 14.47
CA LEU A 13 -10.82 12.14 15.01
C LEU A 13 -12.28 11.69 15.23
N PRO A 14 -13.14 12.44 15.96
CA PRO A 14 -14.53 12.04 16.13
C PRO A 14 -15.31 12.05 14.81
N LEU A 15 -15.01 12.96 13.88
CA LEU A 15 -15.64 12.99 12.56
C LEU A 15 -15.30 11.72 11.75
N MET A 16 -14.03 11.30 11.76
CA MET A 16 -13.58 10.09 11.07
C MET A 16 -14.18 8.82 11.70
N LEU A 17 -14.25 8.77 13.03
CA LEU A 17 -14.89 7.69 13.78
C LEU A 17 -16.39 7.59 13.47
N LEU A 18 -17.10 8.72 13.50
CA LEU A 18 -18.52 8.76 13.16
C LEU A 18 -18.76 8.29 11.73
N GLY A 19 -18.03 8.81 10.75
CA GLY A 19 -18.15 8.38 9.36
C GLY A 19 -17.87 6.88 9.19
N PHE A 20 -16.84 6.35 9.86
CA PHE A 20 -16.54 4.92 9.83
C PHE A 20 -17.67 4.06 10.42
N TYR A 21 -18.19 4.42 11.60
CA TYR A 21 -19.27 3.66 12.24
C TYR A 21 -20.57 3.74 11.45
N VAL A 22 -20.89 4.89 10.87
CA VAL A 22 -22.06 5.05 10.00
C VAL A 22 -21.93 4.16 8.76
N LEU A 23 -20.80 4.17 8.07
CA LEU A 23 -20.60 3.33 6.88
C LEU A 23 -20.60 1.83 7.23
N ARG A 24 -20.07 1.47 8.40
CA ARG A 24 -20.10 0.10 8.91
C ARG A 24 -21.52 -0.34 9.31
N PHE A 25 -22.33 0.57 9.84
CA PHE A 25 -23.75 0.31 10.14
C PHE A 25 -24.53 -0.07 8.87
N TYR A 26 -24.21 0.56 7.74
CA TYR A 26 -24.78 0.21 6.43
C TYR A 26 -24.14 -1.04 5.76
N GLN A 27 -23.30 -1.80 6.48
CA GLN A 27 -22.57 -2.97 5.97
C GLN A 27 -21.64 -2.67 4.78
N GLN A 28 -21.25 -1.41 4.60
CA GLN A 28 -20.38 -0.96 3.51
C GLN A 28 -18.91 -0.97 3.94
N ASP A 29 -18.38 -2.15 4.26
CA ASP A 29 -16.99 -2.28 4.76
C ASP A 29 -15.94 -1.74 3.77
N PHE A 30 -16.19 -1.89 2.47
CA PHE A 30 -15.31 -1.33 1.45
C PHE A 30 -15.29 0.19 1.49
N LEU A 31 -16.47 0.82 1.51
CA LEU A 31 -16.56 2.28 1.58
C LEU A 31 -15.99 2.80 2.90
N ALA A 32 -16.19 2.08 4.02
CA ALA A 32 -15.64 2.46 5.31
C ALA A 32 -14.11 2.54 5.28
N LYS A 33 -13.46 1.58 4.62
CA LYS A 33 -12.00 1.59 4.41
C LYS A 33 -11.59 2.73 3.49
N VAL A 34 -12.28 2.93 2.37
CA VAL A 34 -11.99 4.03 1.43
C VAL A 34 -12.14 5.39 2.12
N PHE A 35 -13.17 5.57 2.95
CA PHE A 35 -13.39 6.78 3.73
C PHE A 35 -12.22 7.07 4.67
N LEU A 36 -11.73 6.07 5.40
CA LEU A 36 -10.54 6.21 6.25
C LEU A 36 -9.29 6.58 5.46
N ILE A 37 -9.08 5.96 4.29
CA ILE A 37 -7.96 6.26 3.40
C ILE A 37 -8.04 7.70 2.91
N LEU A 38 -9.21 8.13 2.44
CA LEU A 38 -9.43 9.50 1.97
C LEU A 38 -9.25 10.51 3.10
N GLY A 39 -9.75 10.23 4.30
CA GLY A 39 -9.55 11.09 5.46
C GLY A 39 -8.07 11.23 5.82
N SER A 40 -7.31 10.13 5.77
CA SER A 40 -5.86 10.14 5.97
C SER A 40 -5.14 10.98 4.91
N LEU A 41 -5.46 10.79 3.63
CA LEU A 41 -4.93 11.61 2.53
C LEU A 41 -5.28 13.09 2.70
N PHE A 42 -6.51 13.40 3.10
CA PHE A 42 -6.98 14.77 3.31
C PHE A 42 -6.21 15.44 4.46
N PHE A 43 -6.03 14.74 5.58
CA PHE A 43 -5.23 15.24 6.71
C PHE A 43 -3.78 15.53 6.32
N TYR A 44 -3.18 14.66 5.51
CA TYR A 44 -1.80 14.83 5.03
C TYR A 44 -1.69 15.94 3.97
N GLY A 45 -2.68 16.05 3.08
CA GLY A 45 -2.72 17.03 2.00
C GLY A 45 -3.12 18.45 2.44
N PHE A 46 -3.80 18.61 3.58
CA PHE A 46 -4.33 19.89 4.05
C PHE A 46 -3.24 20.96 4.28
N TRP A 47 -1.98 20.57 4.46
CA TRP A 47 -0.89 21.52 4.75
C TRP A 47 0.04 21.76 3.57
N ASN A 48 0.30 20.75 2.75
CA ASN A 48 1.11 20.86 1.55
C ASN A 48 0.77 19.72 0.58
N PRO A 49 -0.15 19.93 -0.38
CA PRO A 49 -0.55 18.93 -1.37
C PRO A 49 0.64 18.35 -2.16
N SER A 50 1.71 19.14 -2.35
CA SER A 50 2.93 18.72 -3.05
C SER A 50 3.62 17.53 -2.38
N TYR A 51 3.66 17.46 -1.04
CA TYR A 51 4.25 16.31 -0.34
C TYR A 51 3.38 15.06 -0.46
N LEU A 52 2.05 15.23 -0.55
CA LEU A 52 1.15 14.11 -0.79
C LEU A 52 1.38 13.49 -2.17
N VAL A 53 1.53 14.33 -3.20
CA VAL A 53 1.84 13.87 -4.57
C VAL A 53 3.21 13.19 -4.63
N LEU A 54 4.23 13.75 -3.96
CA LEU A 54 5.55 13.13 -3.86
C LEU A 54 5.52 11.78 -3.14
N LEU A 55 4.74 11.67 -2.06
CA LEU A 55 4.59 10.42 -1.31
C LEU A 55 3.87 9.35 -2.13
N LEU A 56 2.74 9.70 -2.77
CA LEU A 56 2.02 8.79 -3.67
C LEU A 56 2.87 8.39 -4.87
N GLY A 57 3.60 9.33 -5.45
CA GLY A 57 4.56 9.06 -6.53
C GLY A 57 5.66 8.10 -6.08
N SER A 58 6.24 8.30 -4.89
CA SER A 58 7.27 7.43 -4.33
C SER A 58 6.76 6.02 -4.06
N ILE A 59 5.55 5.88 -3.49
CA ILE A 59 4.90 4.59 -3.28
C ILE A 59 4.64 3.89 -4.62
N GLY A 60 4.11 4.62 -5.61
CA GLY A 60 3.82 4.08 -6.94
C GLY A 60 5.08 3.60 -7.66
N VAL A 61 6.14 4.40 -7.66
CA VAL A 61 7.44 4.04 -8.26
C VAL A 61 8.06 2.84 -7.55
N ASN A 62 8.09 2.83 -6.21
CA ASN A 62 8.60 1.68 -5.45
C ASN A 62 7.81 0.41 -5.72
N PHE A 63 6.48 0.51 -5.79
CA PHE A 63 5.62 -0.63 -6.08
C PHE A 63 5.87 -1.19 -7.49
N LEU A 64 6.03 -0.33 -8.48
CA LEU A 64 6.37 -0.73 -9.85
C LEU A 64 7.73 -1.42 -9.92
N ILE A 65 8.76 -0.84 -9.29
CA ILE A 65 10.09 -1.43 -9.21
C ILE A 65 10.04 -2.79 -8.52
N GLY A 66 9.36 -2.90 -7.37
CA GLY A 66 9.19 -4.17 -6.66
C GLY A 66 8.50 -5.22 -7.51
N LYS A 67 7.47 -4.85 -8.28
CA LYS A 67 6.77 -5.77 -9.20
C LYS A 67 7.67 -6.24 -10.33
N ILE A 68 8.50 -5.36 -10.90
CA ILE A 68 9.49 -5.72 -11.93
C ILE A 68 10.51 -6.70 -11.36
N ILE A 69 11.03 -6.46 -10.15
CA ILE A 69 12.00 -7.34 -9.49
C ILE A 69 11.38 -8.71 -9.21
N LEU A 70 10.16 -8.78 -8.68
CA LEU A 70 9.49 -10.05 -8.38
C LEU A 70 9.23 -10.89 -9.65
N ASN A 71 8.87 -10.25 -10.75
CA ASN A 71 8.71 -10.93 -12.05
C ASN A 71 10.05 -11.43 -12.61
N ALA A 72 11.12 -10.63 -12.49
CA ALA A 72 12.46 -11.05 -12.89
C ALA A 72 12.96 -12.26 -12.07
N ASN A 73 12.66 -12.28 -10.76
CA ASN A 73 13.09 -13.38 -9.89
C ASN A 73 12.32 -14.68 -10.17
N LYS A 74 11.02 -14.62 -10.50
CA LYS A 74 10.25 -15.80 -10.97
C LYS A 74 10.84 -16.42 -12.22
N PHE A 75 11.34 -15.60 -13.15
CA PHE A 75 11.98 -16.06 -14.37
C PHE A 75 13.30 -16.80 -14.07
N LEU A 76 14.13 -16.26 -13.18
CA LEU A 76 15.40 -16.88 -12.77
C LEU A 76 15.19 -18.20 -11.99
N LEU A 77 14.20 -18.25 -11.09
CA LEU A 77 13.80 -19.47 -10.37
C LEU A 77 13.22 -20.56 -11.29
N SER A 78 12.41 -20.17 -12.29
CA SER A 78 11.92 -21.11 -13.31
C SER A 78 13.03 -21.65 -14.21
N SER A 79 14.06 -20.83 -14.46
CA SER A 79 15.21 -21.22 -15.28
C SER A 79 16.14 -22.17 -14.53
N SER A 80 16.41 -21.93 -13.24
CA SER A 80 17.22 -22.82 -12.40
C SER A 80 16.53 -24.15 -12.10
N LEU A 81 15.19 -24.17 -11.96
CA LEU A 81 14.42 -25.41 -11.84
C LEU A 81 14.41 -26.24 -13.14
N ASN A 82 14.32 -25.60 -14.31
CA ASN A 82 14.44 -26.31 -15.59
C ASN A 82 15.87 -26.80 -15.86
N LEU A 83 16.90 -26.06 -15.42
CA LEU A 83 18.30 -26.48 -15.50
C LEU A 83 18.63 -27.60 -14.50
N SER A 84 17.94 -27.66 -13.35
CA SER A 84 18.09 -28.76 -12.38
C SER A 84 17.26 -30.00 -12.74
N GLY A 85 16.20 -29.86 -13.56
CA GLY A 85 15.34 -30.96 -14.02
C GLY A 85 15.74 -31.57 -15.37
N GLY A 86 16.70 -30.98 -16.08
CA GLY A 86 17.12 -31.40 -17.42
C GLY A 86 18.63 -31.69 -17.50
N GLY A 87 19.04 -32.91 -17.14
CA GLY A 87 20.34 -33.44 -17.53
C GLY A 87 21.39 -33.55 -16.41
N GLY A 88 21.19 -34.52 -15.52
CA GLY A 88 22.17 -34.93 -14.51
C GLY A 88 22.43 -36.44 -14.49
N LYS A 89 22.38 -37.12 -15.65
CA LYS A 89 23.17 -38.36 -15.83
C LYS A 89 24.52 -37.94 -16.39
N ILE A 90 25.51 -37.75 -15.52
CA ILE A 90 26.84 -38.40 -15.60
C ILE A 90 27.74 -37.96 -14.44
N ALA A 91 28.33 -38.97 -13.80
CA ALA A 91 29.59 -38.96 -13.06
C ALA A 91 29.63 -38.22 -11.71
N PHE A 92 29.33 -38.95 -10.63
CA PHE A 92 30.38 -39.25 -9.67
C PHE A 92 30.18 -40.69 -9.18
N ILE A 93 31.27 -41.45 -9.25
CA ILE A 93 31.46 -42.81 -8.72
C ILE A 93 31.16 -42.81 -7.22
#